data_AF-A0A6M4BMF7-F1
#
_entry.id   AF-A0A6M4BMF7-F1
#
_cell.length_a   1.000
_cell.length_b   1.000
_cell.length_c   1.000
_cell.angle_alpha   90.00
_cell.angle_beta   90.00
_cell.angle_gamma   90.00
#
_symmetry.space_group_name_H-M   'P 1'
#
loop_
_entity.id
_entity.type
_entity.pdbx_description
1 polymer ?
#
loop_
_entity_poly.entity_id
_entity_poly.type
_entity_poly.pdbx_seq_one_letter_code
_entity_poly.pdbx_strand_id
1 'polypeptide(L)'
;LHQLLIGISLFNKDNSKSMITCMDPDAPRRQKKSIHSDDLKDDNDLCKRIFTEVRCGKFKDAVSLCISAGQAWRGALLQGWVLLHYLPREDPNSPLEIMGNPSRDLWKWCVIGIASNVAENVHYRATIGILSGYLPSTLPACQGNWEDLLWAHLKVQIEARVDKFLHEHHATVDANTTPPDVLEMLQSELQVEELSLQQVFSAVKSLMDGKIESYYQTCQRYIMLGHIRAIMQDSMQWLDSAEERFIRFLAHLILVLRQMGKDPLHDIGDKILEKYVTQQIDSLPDGAVDCPELIAYYTSTVPVERQIVLYAELMDHIHKSEYREGVVKAGLSAGVDVSASARVAIKKAITDIQQGYGNLDLTFTQTTAVEKDKTLIAKVISSLEWLSLISNQLEEALWLSNAMIR
;
A
#
# COMPACT_ATOMS: atom_id res chain seq x y z
N LEU A 1 11.44 -19.39 -33.63
CA LEU A 1 12.44 -20.39 -34.07
C LEU A 1 11.88 -21.39 -35.10
N HIS A 2 10.72 -21.14 -35.72
CA HIS A 2 10.03 -22.17 -36.51
C HIS A 2 10.73 -22.56 -37.82
N GLN A 3 11.47 -21.67 -38.50
CA GLN A 3 12.02 -21.99 -39.83
C GLN A 3 13.48 -22.46 -39.88
N LEU A 4 14.28 -22.28 -38.82
CA LEU A 4 15.65 -22.82 -38.79
C LEU A 4 15.68 -24.32 -38.45
N LEU A 5 14.65 -24.82 -37.76
CA LEU A 5 14.44 -26.25 -37.50
C LEU A 5 13.72 -26.97 -38.65
N ILE A 6 12.90 -26.24 -39.43
CA ILE A 6 12.29 -26.77 -40.65
C ILE A 6 13.32 -26.65 -41.77
N GLY A 7 14.20 -27.65 -41.85
CA GLY A 7 15.12 -27.79 -42.96
C GLY A 7 14.40 -27.57 -44.29
N ILE A 8 14.86 -26.58 -45.05
CA ILE A 8 14.64 -26.37 -46.49
C ILE A 8 13.22 -26.81 -46.92
N SER A 9 12.17 -26.23 -46.31
CA SER A 9 10.81 -26.41 -46.82
C SER A 9 10.63 -25.53 -48.05
N LEU A 10 10.14 -26.15 -49.11
CA LEU A 10 10.10 -25.77 -50.52
C LEU A 10 9.31 -24.48 -50.89
N PHE A 11 9.03 -23.57 -49.95
CA PHE A 11 8.12 -22.43 -50.18
C PHE A 11 8.64 -21.03 -49.88
N ASN A 12 9.90 -20.82 -49.52
CA ASN A 12 10.49 -19.47 -49.52
C ASN A 12 11.90 -19.48 -50.10
N LYS A 13 11.94 -19.33 -51.43
CA LYS A 13 13.17 -19.17 -52.21
C LYS A 13 13.47 -17.69 -52.47
N ASP A 14 13.02 -16.80 -51.60
CA ASP A 14 13.61 -15.48 -51.49
C ASP A 14 14.84 -15.62 -50.61
N ASN A 15 16.01 -15.52 -51.25
CA ASN A 15 17.30 -15.38 -50.56
C ASN A 15 17.21 -14.22 -49.55
N SER A 16 16.87 -14.51 -48.30
CA SER A 16 16.74 -13.52 -47.24
C SER A 16 18.12 -13.08 -46.78
N LYS A 17 18.81 -12.28 -47.62
CA LYS A 17 20.05 -11.58 -47.24
C LYS A 17 19.88 -10.77 -45.94
N SER A 18 18.65 -10.45 -45.56
CA SER A 18 18.26 -9.75 -44.33
C SER A 18 18.17 -10.61 -43.07
N MET A 19 18.13 -11.95 -43.16
CA MET A 19 17.94 -12.83 -41.99
C MET A 19 19.25 -13.43 -41.46
N ILE A 20 19.28 -13.65 -40.14
CA ILE A 20 20.43 -14.21 -39.43
C ILE A 20 20.80 -15.61 -39.96
N THR A 21 22.10 -15.89 -40.00
CA THR A 21 22.66 -17.18 -40.47
C THR A 21 23.27 -18.02 -39.35
N CYS A 22 23.27 -17.52 -38.11
CA CYS A 22 23.83 -18.21 -36.95
C CYS A 22 22.82 -18.20 -35.80
N MET A 23 22.92 -19.18 -34.90
CA MET A 23 21.96 -19.45 -33.82
C MET A 23 22.34 -18.83 -32.47
N ASP A 24 23.54 -18.27 -32.36
CA ASP A 24 24.01 -17.63 -31.14
C ASP A 24 23.24 -16.33 -30.84
N PRO A 25 23.09 -15.97 -29.55
CA PRO A 25 22.23 -14.86 -29.14
C PRO A 25 22.71 -13.49 -29.63
N ASP A 26 24.00 -13.34 -29.94
CA ASP A 26 24.55 -12.11 -30.49
C ASP A 26 24.57 -12.07 -32.03
N ALA A 27 24.08 -13.10 -32.72
CA ALA A 27 24.01 -13.16 -34.18
C ALA A 27 23.24 -11.98 -34.81
N PRO A 28 22.07 -11.55 -34.29
CA PRO A 28 21.36 -10.39 -34.84
C PRO A 28 22.21 -9.13 -34.81
N ARG A 29 22.94 -8.92 -33.70
CA ARG A 29 23.82 -7.77 -33.48
C ARG A 29 25.08 -7.86 -34.35
N ARG A 30 25.78 -9.00 -34.32
CA ARG A 30 27.04 -9.24 -35.04
C ARG A 30 26.85 -9.17 -36.55
N GLN A 31 25.75 -9.72 -37.05
CA GLN A 31 25.45 -9.76 -38.50
C GLN A 31 24.69 -8.52 -38.97
N LYS A 32 24.14 -7.71 -38.05
CA LYS A 32 23.21 -6.59 -38.34
C LYS A 32 22.04 -7.05 -39.20
N LYS A 33 21.45 -8.19 -38.81
CA LYS A 33 20.35 -8.86 -39.52
C LYS A 33 19.19 -9.08 -38.57
N SER A 34 17.98 -9.15 -39.12
CA SER A 34 16.76 -9.31 -38.33
C SER A 34 16.45 -10.79 -38.08
N ILE A 35 15.81 -11.04 -36.94
CA ILE A 35 15.11 -12.30 -36.68
C ILE A 35 13.67 -12.22 -37.23
N HIS A 36 12.98 -13.36 -37.28
CA HIS A 36 11.57 -13.38 -37.67
C HIS A 36 10.71 -12.57 -36.69
N SER A 37 9.63 -11.96 -37.16
CA SER A 37 8.76 -11.09 -36.33
C SER A 37 8.13 -11.84 -35.16
N ASP A 38 7.70 -13.08 -35.39
CA ASP A 38 7.09 -13.92 -34.34
C ASP A 38 8.13 -14.27 -33.26
N ASP A 39 9.37 -14.55 -33.67
CA ASP A 39 10.47 -14.84 -32.76
C ASP A 39 10.83 -13.61 -31.91
N LEU A 40 10.81 -12.42 -32.52
CA LEU A 40 11.00 -11.16 -31.81
C LEU A 40 9.89 -10.90 -30.79
N LYS A 41 8.63 -11.21 -31.16
CA LYS A 41 7.50 -11.06 -30.25
C LYS A 41 7.61 -12.02 -29.07
N ASP A 42 7.90 -13.30 -29.33
CA ASP A 42 8.09 -14.31 -28.29
C ASP A 42 9.23 -13.93 -27.34
N ASP A 43 10.34 -13.41 -27.88
CA ASP A 43 11.46 -12.94 -27.04
C ASP A 43 11.08 -11.71 -26.22
N ASN A 44 10.31 -10.78 -26.77
CA ASN A 44 9.82 -9.61 -26.04
C ASN A 44 8.92 -10.00 -24.86
N ASP A 45 7.99 -10.94 -25.09
CA ASP A 45 7.08 -11.45 -24.07
C ASP A 45 7.84 -12.22 -22.97
N LEU A 46 8.83 -13.02 -23.36
CA LEU A 46 9.71 -13.71 -22.44
C LEU A 46 10.54 -12.72 -21.59
N CYS A 47 11.17 -11.72 -22.20
CA CYS A 47 11.93 -10.69 -21.49
C CYS A 47 11.07 -9.96 -20.45
N LYS A 48 9.83 -9.61 -20.85
CA LYS A 48 8.86 -8.97 -19.94
C LYS A 48 8.51 -9.88 -18.77
N ARG A 49 8.29 -11.17 -19.03
CA ARG A 49 7.98 -12.14 -17.97
C ARG A 49 9.15 -12.31 -17.00
N ILE A 50 10.37 -12.46 -17.50
CA ILE A 50 11.60 -12.55 -16.71
C ILE A 50 11.73 -11.33 -15.80
N PHE A 51 11.56 -10.11 -16.35
CA PHE A 51 11.63 -8.88 -15.58
C PHE A 51 10.60 -8.84 -14.45
N THR A 52 9.37 -9.29 -14.71
CA THR A 52 8.34 -9.42 -13.67
C THR A 52 8.71 -10.42 -12.58
N GLU A 53 9.23 -11.61 -12.93
CA GLU A 53 9.65 -12.59 -11.91
C GLU A 53 10.79 -12.04 -11.03
N VAL A 54 11.74 -11.32 -11.64
CA VAL A 54 12.83 -10.66 -10.90
C VAL A 54 12.29 -9.59 -9.95
N ARG A 55 11.33 -8.76 -10.39
CA ARG A 55 10.65 -7.78 -9.52
C ARG A 55 9.90 -8.43 -8.36
N CYS A 56 9.28 -9.59 -8.60
CA CYS A 56 8.59 -10.36 -7.56
C CYS A 56 9.51 -11.14 -6.62
N GLY A 57 10.85 -11.04 -6.77
CA GLY A 57 11.81 -11.79 -5.97
C GLY A 57 11.90 -13.29 -6.33
N LYS A 58 11.26 -13.71 -7.43
CA LYS A 58 11.20 -15.10 -7.90
C LYS A 58 12.34 -15.40 -8.85
N PHE A 59 13.57 -15.20 -8.38
CA PHE A 59 14.76 -15.30 -9.22
C PHE A 59 14.97 -16.71 -9.81
N LYS A 60 14.72 -17.77 -9.02
CA LYS A 60 14.82 -19.16 -9.50
C LYS A 60 13.83 -19.46 -10.62
N ASP A 61 12.62 -18.91 -10.53
CA ASP A 61 11.60 -19.07 -11.56
C ASP A 61 12.00 -18.32 -12.83
N ALA A 62 12.57 -17.12 -12.70
CA ALA A 62 13.11 -16.37 -13.83
C ALA A 62 14.19 -17.15 -14.61
N VAL A 63 15.13 -17.80 -13.89
CA VAL A 63 16.15 -18.66 -14.51
C VAL A 63 15.52 -19.90 -15.15
N SER A 64 14.55 -20.54 -14.47
CA SER A 64 13.85 -21.72 -14.98
C SER A 64 13.06 -21.40 -16.26
N LEU A 65 12.44 -20.22 -16.33
CA LEU A 65 11.78 -19.73 -17.53
C LEU A 65 12.76 -19.61 -18.70
N CYS A 66 13.94 -19.01 -18.50
CA CYS A 66 14.98 -18.95 -19.53
C CYS A 66 15.34 -20.35 -20.06
N ILE A 67 15.54 -21.32 -19.17
CA ILE A 67 15.91 -22.70 -19.55
C ILE A 67 14.76 -23.36 -20.33
N SER A 68 13.53 -23.27 -19.82
CA SER A 68 12.34 -23.85 -20.45
C SER A 68 12.04 -23.27 -21.84
N ALA A 69 12.39 -22.00 -22.06
CA ALA A 69 12.27 -21.32 -23.36
C ALA A 69 13.44 -21.60 -24.32
N GLY A 70 14.37 -22.50 -23.96
CA GLY A 70 15.55 -22.82 -24.78
C GLY A 70 16.65 -21.75 -24.75
N GLN A 71 16.56 -20.78 -23.83
CA GLN A 71 17.53 -19.70 -23.65
C GLN A 71 18.38 -19.91 -22.38
N ALA A 72 18.95 -21.10 -22.23
CA ALA A 72 19.80 -21.43 -21.09
C ALA A 72 20.99 -20.44 -20.92
N TRP A 73 21.47 -19.87 -22.03
CA TRP A 73 22.47 -18.80 -22.02
C TRP A 73 22.02 -17.56 -21.24
N ARG A 74 20.75 -17.16 -21.36
CA ARG A 74 20.18 -16.03 -20.62
C ARG A 74 20.02 -16.39 -19.15
N GLY A 75 19.60 -17.63 -18.87
CA GLY A 75 19.57 -18.16 -17.49
C GLY A 75 20.95 -18.17 -16.83
N ALA A 76 22.00 -18.52 -17.55
CA ALA A 76 23.38 -18.43 -17.07
C ALA A 76 23.81 -16.98 -16.84
N LEU A 77 23.51 -16.07 -17.78
CA LEU A 77 23.79 -14.64 -17.64
C LEU A 77 23.13 -14.04 -16.39
N LEU A 78 21.85 -14.36 -16.17
CA LEU A 78 21.10 -13.88 -15.02
C LEU A 78 21.73 -14.31 -13.70
N GLN A 79 22.41 -15.45 -13.62
CA GLN A 79 23.03 -15.96 -12.39
C GLN A 79 24.33 -15.25 -12.02
N GLY A 80 24.93 -14.47 -12.92
CA GLY A 80 26.24 -13.84 -12.67
C GLY A 80 26.24 -12.79 -11.56
N TRP A 81 25.07 -12.28 -11.14
CA TRP A 81 24.95 -11.37 -9.99
C TRP A 81 25.09 -12.06 -8.63
N VAL A 82 24.95 -13.38 -8.56
CA VAL A 82 24.96 -14.13 -7.31
C VAL A 82 26.36 -14.09 -6.71
N LEU A 83 26.45 -13.63 -5.47
CA LEU A 83 27.72 -13.57 -4.73
C LEU A 83 28.29 -14.98 -4.56
N LEU A 84 29.62 -15.08 -4.62
CA LEU A 84 30.32 -16.31 -4.27
C LEU A 84 30.08 -16.63 -2.79
N HIS A 85 29.56 -17.82 -2.50
CA HIS A 85 29.28 -18.27 -1.14
C HIS A 85 29.38 -19.79 -1.01
N TYR A 86 29.61 -20.26 0.21
CA TYR A 86 29.51 -21.68 0.55
C TYR A 86 28.05 -22.07 0.74
N LEU A 87 27.67 -23.24 0.21
CA LEU A 87 26.35 -23.81 0.49
C LEU A 87 26.30 -24.32 1.94
N PRO A 88 25.16 -24.19 2.64
CA PRO A 88 24.97 -24.79 3.95
C PRO A 88 25.21 -26.30 3.87
N ARG A 89 25.96 -26.86 4.83
CA ARG A 89 26.17 -28.31 4.92
C ARG A 89 25.12 -28.93 5.83
N GLU A 90 24.49 -30.01 5.38
CA GLU A 90 23.61 -30.83 6.22
C GLU A 90 24.43 -31.84 7.05
N ASP A 91 25.51 -32.38 6.50
CA ASP A 91 26.47 -33.25 7.19
C ASP A 91 27.82 -32.52 7.37
N PRO A 92 28.37 -32.39 8.59
CA PRO A 92 29.69 -31.84 8.84
C PRO A 92 30.83 -32.49 8.03
N ASN A 93 30.66 -33.76 7.62
CA ASN A 93 31.66 -34.50 6.85
C ASN A 93 31.51 -34.34 5.33
N SER A 94 30.45 -33.68 4.84
CA SER A 94 30.29 -33.43 3.41
C SER A 94 31.35 -32.44 2.91
N PRO A 95 31.80 -32.56 1.65
CA PRO A 95 32.69 -31.56 1.05
C PRO A 95 32.02 -30.19 1.06
N LEU A 96 32.83 -29.13 1.12
CA LEU A 96 32.36 -27.77 0.90
C LEU A 96 31.95 -27.61 -0.56
N GLU A 97 30.70 -27.23 -0.78
CA GLU A 97 30.21 -26.80 -2.08
C GLU A 97 30.20 -25.27 -2.14
N ILE A 98 30.67 -24.74 -3.27
CA ILE A 98 30.74 -23.30 -3.53
C ILE A 98 29.79 -23.01 -4.69
N MET A 99 29.02 -21.93 -4.56
CA MET A 99 28.14 -21.42 -5.60
C MET A 99 28.31 -19.92 -5.77
N GLY A 100 27.94 -19.38 -6.93
CA GLY A 100 28.02 -17.96 -7.24
C GLY A 100 29.19 -17.60 -8.15
N ASN A 101 29.36 -16.31 -8.38
CA ASN A 101 30.32 -15.80 -9.36
C ASN A 101 31.56 -15.21 -8.67
N PRO A 102 32.75 -15.83 -8.81
CA PRO A 102 34.00 -15.25 -8.29
C PRO A 102 34.40 -13.96 -9.02
N SER A 103 34.04 -13.83 -10.30
CA SER A 103 34.39 -12.71 -11.19
C SER A 103 33.18 -11.79 -11.38
N ARG A 104 32.56 -11.40 -10.27
CA ARG A 104 31.31 -10.63 -10.29
C ARG A 104 31.47 -9.24 -10.89
N ASP A 105 32.58 -8.57 -10.63
CA ASP A 105 32.86 -7.24 -11.18
C ASP A 105 33.02 -7.30 -12.71
N LEU A 106 33.76 -8.30 -13.21
CA LEU A 106 33.83 -8.58 -14.65
C LEU A 106 32.45 -8.82 -15.26
N TRP A 107 31.60 -9.62 -14.61
CA TRP A 107 30.23 -9.84 -15.07
C TRP A 107 29.44 -8.54 -15.13
N LYS A 108 29.52 -7.68 -14.09
CA LYS A 108 28.86 -6.38 -14.05
C LYS A 108 29.26 -5.51 -15.23
N TRP A 109 30.57 -5.39 -15.46
CA TRP A 109 31.10 -4.62 -16.58
C TRP A 109 30.55 -5.12 -17.93
N CYS A 110 30.56 -6.43 -18.16
CA CYS A 110 29.99 -7.02 -19.38
C CYS A 110 28.49 -6.73 -19.55
N VAL A 111 27.70 -6.85 -18.48
CA VAL A 111 26.24 -6.63 -18.58
C VAL A 111 25.86 -5.16 -18.64
N ILE A 112 26.67 -4.23 -18.15
CA ILE A 112 26.47 -2.78 -18.34
C ILE A 112 26.55 -2.42 -19.82
N GLY A 113 27.45 -3.05 -20.59
CA GLY A 113 27.51 -2.89 -22.05
C GLY A 113 26.20 -3.29 -22.75
N ILE A 114 25.50 -4.31 -22.23
CA ILE A 114 24.18 -4.70 -22.75
C ILE A 114 23.09 -3.75 -22.23
N ALA A 115 23.14 -3.37 -20.95
CA ALA A 115 22.15 -2.51 -20.29
C ALA A 115 22.12 -1.09 -20.88
N SER A 116 23.27 -0.58 -21.31
CA SER A 116 23.40 0.73 -21.96
C SER A 116 22.97 0.74 -23.42
N ASN A 117 22.92 -0.42 -24.09
CA ASN A 117 22.54 -0.52 -25.50
C ASN A 117 21.03 -0.36 -25.71
N VAL A 118 20.59 0.81 -26.17
CA VAL A 118 19.17 1.14 -26.42
C VAL A 118 18.50 0.29 -27.50
N ALA A 119 19.27 -0.40 -28.36
CA ALA A 119 18.72 -1.31 -29.37
C ALA A 119 18.24 -2.65 -28.77
N GLU A 120 18.68 -3.00 -27.57
CA GLU A 120 18.24 -4.21 -26.87
C GLU A 120 16.84 -4.04 -26.27
N ASN A 121 16.16 -5.17 -26.02
CA ASN A 121 14.84 -5.18 -25.41
C ASN A 121 14.83 -4.43 -24.05
N VAL A 122 13.85 -3.55 -23.85
CA VAL A 122 13.74 -2.70 -22.66
C VAL A 122 13.68 -3.49 -21.35
N HIS A 123 12.95 -4.61 -21.32
CA HIS A 123 12.81 -5.45 -20.13
C HIS A 123 14.05 -6.31 -19.89
N TYR A 124 14.73 -6.73 -20.95
CA TYR A 124 16.02 -7.40 -20.83
C TYR A 124 17.07 -6.47 -20.22
N ARG A 125 17.20 -5.25 -20.77
CA ARG A 125 18.07 -4.20 -20.25
C ARG A 125 17.75 -3.86 -18.80
N ALA A 126 16.48 -3.70 -18.47
CA ALA A 126 16.04 -3.43 -17.09
C ALA A 126 16.39 -4.58 -16.13
N THR A 127 16.26 -5.83 -16.58
CA THR A 127 16.60 -7.01 -15.75
C THR A 127 18.09 -7.06 -15.44
N ILE A 128 18.95 -6.95 -16.44
CA ILE A 128 20.39 -6.99 -16.19
C ILE A 128 20.87 -5.72 -15.48
N GLY A 129 20.25 -4.58 -15.75
CA GLY A 129 20.53 -3.32 -15.09
C GLY A 129 20.26 -3.35 -13.60
N ILE A 130 19.10 -3.88 -13.19
CA ILE A 130 18.79 -3.98 -11.76
C ILE A 130 19.70 -4.97 -11.03
N LEU A 131 20.11 -6.05 -11.70
CA LEU A 131 21.03 -7.05 -11.12
C LEU A 131 22.47 -6.54 -11.04
N SER A 132 22.90 -5.67 -11.96
CA SER A 132 24.23 -5.07 -11.95
C SER A 132 24.35 -3.78 -11.15
N GLY A 133 23.24 -3.12 -10.84
CA GLY A 133 23.21 -1.81 -10.17
C GLY A 133 23.13 -0.62 -11.15
N TYR A 134 22.88 -0.86 -12.44
CA TYR A 134 22.81 0.18 -13.46
C TYR A 134 21.38 0.72 -13.66
N LEU A 135 21.02 1.70 -12.83
CA LEU A 135 19.69 2.30 -12.78
C LEU A 135 19.13 2.83 -14.12
N PRO A 136 19.90 3.57 -14.96
CA PRO A 136 19.35 4.24 -16.14
C PRO A 136 18.65 3.29 -17.13
N SER A 137 19.11 2.05 -17.21
CA SER A 137 18.52 1.02 -18.07
C SER A 137 17.16 0.49 -17.57
N THR A 138 16.90 0.62 -16.27
CA THR A 138 15.69 0.10 -15.62
C THR A 138 14.55 1.11 -15.62
N LEU A 139 14.87 2.41 -15.54
CA LEU A 139 13.88 3.50 -15.48
C LEU A 139 12.82 3.43 -16.60
N PRO A 140 13.17 3.18 -17.88
CA PRO A 140 12.16 3.10 -18.95
C PRO A 140 11.14 1.98 -18.77
N ALA A 141 11.51 0.87 -18.11
CA ALA A 141 10.60 -0.24 -17.84
C ALA A 141 9.68 0.00 -16.63
N CYS A 142 10.06 0.93 -15.74
CA CYS A 142 9.32 1.28 -14.52
C CYS A 142 8.53 2.60 -14.64
N GLN A 143 8.65 3.33 -15.76
CA GLN A 143 8.11 4.68 -15.89
C GLN A 143 6.61 4.73 -15.64
N GLY A 144 6.18 5.73 -14.87
CA GLY A 144 4.77 6.01 -14.60
C GLY A 144 4.14 5.15 -13.50
N ASN A 145 4.91 4.27 -12.84
CA ASN A 145 4.51 3.49 -11.66
C ASN A 145 5.41 3.86 -10.47
N TRP A 146 4.81 4.30 -9.36
CA TRP A 146 5.53 4.81 -8.19
C TRP A 146 6.29 3.71 -7.46
N GLU A 147 5.65 2.55 -7.28
CA GLU A 147 6.20 1.40 -6.59
C GLU A 147 7.42 0.83 -7.34
N ASP A 148 7.33 0.74 -8.66
CA ASP A 148 8.38 0.21 -9.52
C ASP A 148 9.59 1.14 -9.60
N LEU A 149 9.37 2.46 -9.63
CA LEU A 149 10.44 3.44 -9.56
C LEU A 149 11.12 3.39 -8.20
N LEU A 150 10.35 3.41 -7.12
CA LEU A 150 10.89 3.32 -5.75
C LEU A 150 11.70 2.03 -5.57
N TRP A 151 11.16 0.89 -5.99
CA TRP A 151 11.86 -0.40 -5.95
C TRP A 151 13.18 -0.35 -6.72
N ALA A 152 13.19 0.19 -7.94
CA ALA A 152 14.39 0.23 -8.77
C ALA A 152 15.49 1.09 -8.12
N HIS A 153 15.14 2.28 -7.64
CA HIS A 153 16.08 3.15 -6.92
C HIS A 153 16.62 2.47 -5.66
N LEU A 154 15.76 1.89 -4.82
CA LEU A 154 16.18 1.22 -3.58
C LEU A 154 17.07 0.01 -3.85
N LYS A 155 16.73 -0.84 -4.82
CA LYS A 155 17.52 -2.03 -5.14
C LYS A 155 18.90 -1.67 -5.67
N VAL A 156 19.04 -0.63 -6.49
CA VAL A 156 20.35 -0.13 -6.93
C VAL A 156 21.15 0.47 -5.77
N GLN A 157 20.49 1.20 -4.87
CA GLN A 157 21.12 1.76 -3.67
C GLN A 157 21.62 0.67 -2.71
N ILE A 158 20.92 -0.46 -2.60
CA ILE A 158 21.37 -1.64 -1.86
C ILE A 158 22.56 -2.27 -2.57
N GLU A 159 22.48 -2.43 -3.90
CA GLU A 159 23.53 -3.03 -4.72
C GLU A 159 24.85 -2.28 -4.60
N ALA A 160 24.83 -0.95 -4.72
CA ALA A 160 26.02 -0.11 -4.56
C ALA A 160 26.65 -0.22 -3.16
N ARG A 161 25.83 -0.33 -2.11
CA ARG A 161 26.32 -0.51 -0.73
C ARG A 161 26.94 -1.89 -0.51
N VAL A 162 26.37 -2.93 -1.11
CA VAL A 162 26.97 -4.28 -1.10
C VAL A 162 28.31 -4.26 -1.81
N ASP A 163 28.39 -3.67 -3.01
CA ASP A 163 29.65 -3.56 -3.74
C ASP A 163 30.70 -2.82 -2.93
N LYS A 164 30.36 -1.65 -2.39
CA LYS A 164 31.27 -0.86 -1.54
C LYS A 164 31.78 -1.68 -0.36
N PHE A 165 30.89 -2.39 0.34
CA PHE A 165 31.27 -3.24 1.47
C PHE A 165 32.27 -4.33 1.04
N LEU A 166 32.02 -5.02 -0.08
CA LEU A 166 32.89 -6.08 -0.57
C LEU A 166 34.29 -5.56 -0.93
N HIS A 167 34.37 -4.38 -1.56
CA HIS A 167 35.63 -3.74 -1.94
C HIS A 167 36.41 -3.23 -0.72
N GLU A 168 35.76 -2.53 0.22
CA GLU A 168 36.39 -1.97 1.42
C GLU A 168 36.92 -3.06 2.38
N HIS A 169 36.23 -4.21 2.45
CA HIS A 169 36.61 -5.30 3.35
C HIS A 169 37.45 -6.38 2.65
N HIS A 170 37.82 -6.16 1.39
CA HIS A 170 38.56 -7.13 0.58
C HIS A 170 37.93 -8.53 0.56
N ALA A 171 36.61 -8.61 0.70
CA ALA A 171 35.89 -9.87 0.96
C ALA A 171 35.94 -10.86 -0.22
N THR A 172 36.22 -10.36 -1.43
CA THR A 172 36.32 -11.14 -2.66
C THR A 172 37.73 -11.19 -3.23
N VAL A 173 38.73 -10.55 -2.62
CA VAL A 173 40.05 -10.33 -3.26
C VAL A 173 40.73 -11.63 -3.68
N ASP A 174 40.69 -12.67 -2.84
CA ASP A 174 41.33 -13.96 -3.14
C ASP A 174 40.61 -14.75 -4.25
N ALA A 175 39.31 -14.51 -4.44
CA ALA A 175 38.51 -15.17 -5.46
C ALA A 175 38.33 -14.33 -6.72
N ASN A 176 38.52 -13.02 -6.65
CA ASN A 176 38.23 -12.10 -7.73
C ASN A 176 39.25 -12.24 -8.85
N THR A 177 38.81 -12.74 -9.99
CA THR A 177 39.67 -12.88 -11.18
C THR A 177 39.55 -11.66 -12.12
N THR A 178 38.92 -10.58 -11.69
CA THR A 178 38.70 -9.39 -12.52
C THR A 178 40.02 -8.63 -12.68
N PRO A 179 40.49 -8.39 -13.93
CA PRO A 179 41.69 -7.60 -14.17
C PRO A 179 41.58 -6.16 -13.61
N PRO A 180 42.67 -5.56 -13.11
CA PRO A 180 42.62 -4.20 -12.53
C PRO A 180 42.13 -3.11 -13.50
N ASP A 181 42.50 -3.20 -14.78
CA ASP A 181 42.05 -2.30 -15.84
C ASP A 181 40.54 -2.37 -16.07
N VAL A 182 39.95 -3.57 -16.02
CA VAL A 182 38.49 -3.75 -16.11
C VAL A 182 37.80 -3.19 -14.88
N LEU A 183 38.40 -3.33 -13.70
CA LEU A 183 37.84 -2.78 -12.47
C LEU A 183 37.80 -1.25 -12.51
N GLU A 184 38.86 -0.60 -12.99
CA GLU A 184 38.89 0.85 -13.20
C GLU A 184 37.81 1.32 -14.19
N MET A 185 37.62 0.59 -15.30
CA MET A 185 36.55 0.88 -16.26
C MET A 185 35.16 0.74 -15.62
N LEU A 186 34.91 -0.35 -14.88
CA LEU A 186 33.66 -0.56 -14.17
C LEU A 186 33.35 0.58 -13.21
N GLN A 187 34.33 1.00 -12.41
CA GLN A 187 34.17 2.10 -11.47
C GLN A 187 33.84 3.43 -12.17
N SER A 188 34.37 3.65 -13.38
CA SER A 188 34.04 4.82 -14.18
C SER A 188 32.62 4.79 -14.77
N GLU A 189 32.13 3.61 -15.17
CA GLU A 189 30.83 3.45 -15.84
C GLU A 189 29.65 3.30 -14.86
N LEU A 190 29.85 2.62 -13.72
CA LEU A 190 28.83 2.30 -12.72
C LEU A 190 28.83 3.31 -11.55
N GLN A 191 29.18 4.58 -11.78
CA GLN A 191 29.18 5.58 -10.71
C GLN A 191 27.76 5.74 -10.13
N VAL A 192 27.52 5.11 -8.98
CA VAL A 192 26.27 5.23 -8.22
C VAL A 192 26.51 6.15 -7.04
N GLU A 193 25.89 7.32 -7.07
CA GLU A 193 25.86 8.22 -5.92
C GLU A 193 25.07 7.58 -4.77
N GLU A 194 25.63 7.59 -3.56
CA GLU A 194 24.91 7.14 -2.36
C GLU A 194 23.85 8.17 -1.98
N LEU A 195 22.59 7.79 -2.16
CA LEU A 195 21.46 8.64 -1.83
C LEU A 195 20.90 8.27 -0.46
N SER A 196 20.49 9.29 0.28
CA SER A 196 19.57 9.15 1.41
C SER A 196 18.18 8.73 0.91
N LEU A 197 17.37 8.16 1.80
CA LEU A 197 16.00 7.78 1.47
C LEU A 197 15.15 8.99 1.03
N GLN A 198 15.40 10.17 1.61
CA GLN A 198 14.73 11.42 1.19
C GLN A 198 15.08 11.80 -0.25
N GLN A 199 16.37 11.69 -0.62
CA GLN A 199 16.81 11.96 -1.99
C GLN A 199 16.22 10.94 -2.97
N VAL A 200 16.12 9.66 -2.60
CA VAL A 200 15.45 8.63 -3.41
C VAL A 200 13.99 9.03 -3.71
N PHE A 201 13.21 9.42 -2.69
CA PHE A 201 11.83 9.86 -2.91
C PHE A 201 11.75 11.14 -3.76
N SER A 202 12.71 12.05 -3.62
CA SER A 202 12.76 13.25 -4.47
C SER A 202 13.01 12.90 -5.95
N ALA A 203 13.87 11.91 -6.21
CA ALA A 203 14.14 11.41 -7.55
C ALA A 203 12.90 10.72 -8.14
N VAL A 204 12.25 9.83 -7.38
CA VAL A 204 11.00 9.18 -7.80
C VAL A 204 9.93 10.23 -8.11
N LYS A 205 9.74 11.23 -7.26
CA LYS A 205 8.78 12.33 -7.48
C LYS A 205 9.06 13.08 -8.78
N SER A 206 10.33 13.32 -9.11
CA SER A 206 10.70 13.99 -10.36
C SER A 206 10.37 13.16 -11.62
N LEU A 207 10.38 11.84 -11.51
CA LEU A 207 10.11 10.89 -12.60
C LEU A 207 8.62 10.54 -12.78
N MET A 208 7.76 10.98 -11.86
CA MET A 208 6.33 10.72 -11.91
C MET A 208 5.56 11.70 -12.82
N ASP A 209 6.25 12.59 -13.54
CA ASP A 209 5.68 13.51 -14.54
C ASP A 209 4.45 14.30 -14.03
N GLY A 210 4.51 14.74 -12.77
CA GLY A 210 3.44 15.52 -12.14
C GLY A 210 2.26 14.69 -11.61
N LYS A 211 2.28 13.35 -11.72
CA LYS A 211 1.30 12.50 -11.02
C LYS A 211 1.43 12.66 -9.51
N ILE A 212 0.30 12.88 -8.86
CA ILE A 212 0.21 13.07 -7.42
C ILE A 212 0.21 11.70 -6.73
N GLU A 213 0.98 11.57 -5.65
CA GLU A 213 0.92 10.38 -4.79
C GLU A 213 -0.50 10.20 -4.23
N SER A 214 -1.00 8.98 -4.21
CA SER A 214 -2.21 8.67 -3.44
C SER A 214 -1.94 8.88 -1.94
N TYR A 215 -2.99 9.08 -1.14
CA TYR A 215 -2.82 9.21 0.31
C TYR A 215 -2.15 7.99 0.95
N TYR A 216 -2.39 6.78 0.41
CA TYR A 216 -1.70 5.57 0.82
C TYR A 216 -0.19 5.62 0.54
N GLN A 217 0.21 6.06 -0.66
CA GLN A 217 1.63 6.21 -1.03
C GLN A 217 2.32 7.29 -0.19
N THR A 218 1.63 8.40 0.09
CA THR A 218 2.14 9.44 0.99
C THR A 218 2.34 8.90 2.41
N CYS A 219 1.39 8.11 2.94
CA CYS A 219 1.56 7.43 4.23
C CYS A 219 2.75 6.46 4.21
N GLN A 220 2.88 5.62 3.18
CA GLN A 220 4.00 4.70 3.02
C GLN A 220 5.34 5.44 3.03
N ARG A 221 5.46 6.52 2.25
CA ARG A 221 6.65 7.37 2.21
C ARG A 221 6.98 7.94 3.58
N TYR A 222 6.01 8.50 4.30
CA TYR A 222 6.25 9.05 5.64
C TYR A 222 6.64 7.97 6.66
N ILE A 223 6.03 6.79 6.60
CA ILE A 223 6.41 5.67 7.48
C ILE A 223 7.85 5.23 7.20
N MET A 224 8.22 5.07 5.93
CA MET A 224 9.59 4.70 5.52
C MET A 224 10.62 5.75 5.94
N LEU A 225 10.26 7.04 5.90
CA LEU A 225 11.09 8.14 6.38
C LEU A 225 11.08 8.35 7.90
N GLY A 226 10.21 7.65 8.64
CA GLY A 226 10.00 7.86 10.07
C GLY A 226 9.27 9.18 10.43
N HIS A 227 8.63 9.83 9.46
CA HIS A 227 7.97 11.12 9.61
C HIS A 227 6.49 10.98 10.05
N ILE A 228 6.22 10.28 11.16
CA ILE A 228 4.85 10.00 11.62
C ILE A 228 4.03 11.28 11.89
N ARG A 229 4.67 12.34 12.39
CA ARG A 229 4.01 13.64 12.63
C ARG A 229 3.42 14.24 11.36
N ALA A 230 4.08 14.06 10.22
CA ALA A 230 3.61 14.60 8.94
C ALA A 230 2.32 13.89 8.48
N ILE A 231 2.18 12.58 8.74
CA ILE A 231 0.95 11.83 8.48
C ILE A 231 -0.22 12.49 9.20
N MET A 232 -0.06 12.80 10.49
CA MET A 232 -1.13 13.43 11.28
C MET A 232 -1.49 14.81 10.73
N GLN A 233 -0.49 15.66 10.45
CA GLN A 233 -0.73 17.00 9.92
C GLN A 233 -1.48 16.99 8.58
N ASP A 234 -1.06 16.13 7.65
CA ASP A 234 -1.70 16.03 6.33
C ASP A 234 -3.07 15.34 6.42
N SER A 235 -3.27 14.44 7.40
CA SER A 235 -4.56 13.75 7.60
C SER A 235 -5.71 14.72 7.84
N MET A 236 -5.47 15.87 8.48
CA MET A 236 -6.51 16.89 8.67
C MET A 236 -7.06 17.41 7.34
N GLN A 237 -6.23 17.52 6.30
CA GLN A 237 -6.67 17.93 4.96
C GLN A 237 -7.37 16.77 4.23
N TRP A 238 -6.97 15.54 4.52
CA TRP A 238 -7.55 14.35 3.89
C TRP A 238 -8.96 14.06 4.39
N LEU A 239 -9.31 14.40 5.64
CA LEU A 239 -10.64 14.10 6.22
C LEU A 239 -11.82 14.66 5.42
N ASP A 240 -11.62 15.75 4.68
CA ASP A 240 -12.68 16.41 3.90
C ASP A 240 -12.90 15.78 2.52
N SER A 241 -11.88 15.10 1.98
CA SER A 241 -11.86 14.63 0.58
C SER A 241 -11.61 13.13 0.42
N ALA A 242 -11.23 12.45 1.50
CA ALA A 242 -10.92 11.03 1.48
C ALA A 242 -12.16 10.14 1.43
N GLU A 243 -12.01 9.00 0.75
CA GLU A 243 -12.97 7.91 0.77
C GLU A 243 -13.05 7.26 2.16
N GLU A 244 -14.22 6.71 2.51
CA GLU A 244 -14.47 6.00 3.77
C GLU A 244 -13.44 4.89 4.05
N ARG A 245 -13.01 4.18 3.00
CA ARG A 245 -12.00 3.11 3.11
C ARG A 245 -10.66 3.65 3.62
N PHE A 246 -10.29 4.85 3.20
CA PHE A 246 -9.04 5.49 3.64
C PHE A 246 -9.15 6.03 5.08
N ILE A 247 -10.29 6.59 5.45
CA ILE A 247 -10.54 7.04 6.83
C ILE A 247 -10.51 5.85 7.79
N ARG A 248 -11.09 4.70 7.39
CA ARG A 248 -10.94 3.44 8.13
C ARG A 248 -9.47 3.05 8.28
N PHE A 249 -8.69 3.08 7.20
CA PHE A 249 -7.25 2.80 7.26
C PHE A 249 -6.53 3.72 8.25
N LEU A 250 -6.78 5.04 8.19
CA LEU A 250 -6.17 6.01 9.10
C LEU A 250 -6.55 5.75 10.57
N ALA A 251 -7.82 5.50 10.86
CA ALA A 251 -8.30 5.17 12.21
C ALA A 251 -7.52 3.98 12.78
N HIS A 252 -7.36 2.91 12.00
CA HIS A 252 -6.60 1.72 12.43
C HIS A 252 -5.11 2.02 12.58
N LEU A 253 -4.53 2.81 11.67
CA LEU A 253 -3.14 3.24 11.78
C LEU A 253 -2.89 4.02 13.07
N ILE A 254 -3.79 4.93 13.45
CA ILE A 254 -3.70 5.72 14.69
C ILE A 254 -3.77 4.81 15.91
N LEU A 255 -4.71 3.86 15.95
CA LEU A 255 -4.81 2.91 17.06
C LEU A 255 -3.52 2.10 17.23
N VAL A 256 -2.93 1.63 16.13
CA VAL A 256 -1.63 0.93 16.14
C VAL A 256 -0.53 1.86 16.64
N LEU A 257 -0.46 3.10 16.16
CA LEU A 257 0.54 4.08 16.60
C LEU A 257 0.42 4.40 18.09
N ARG A 258 -0.81 4.52 18.62
CA ARG A 258 -1.08 4.71 20.06
C ARG A 258 -0.61 3.52 20.87
N GLN A 259 -0.93 2.30 20.44
CA GLN A 259 -0.49 1.07 21.11
C GLN A 259 1.04 0.95 21.14
N MET A 260 1.72 1.45 20.10
CA MET A 260 3.18 1.51 20.04
C MET A 260 3.80 2.67 20.84
N GLY A 261 3.00 3.58 21.42
CA GLY A 261 3.49 4.80 22.07
C GLY A 261 4.12 5.81 21.08
N LYS A 262 3.73 5.75 19.81
CA LYS A 262 4.28 6.56 18.70
C LYS A 262 3.24 7.50 18.08
N ASP A 263 2.22 7.90 18.84
CA ASP A 263 1.24 8.92 18.42
C ASP A 263 1.72 10.31 18.89
N PRO A 264 2.29 11.14 18.01
CA PRO A 264 2.86 12.43 18.42
C PRO A 264 1.81 13.55 18.58
N LEU A 265 0.58 13.35 18.10
CA LEU A 265 -0.45 14.40 18.01
C LEU A 265 -1.85 13.80 18.32
N HIS A 266 -2.05 13.45 19.58
CA HIS A 266 -3.28 12.81 20.06
C HIS A 266 -4.56 13.53 19.61
N ASP A 267 -4.60 14.87 19.71
CA ASP A 267 -5.76 15.69 19.31
C ASP A 267 -6.17 15.50 17.85
N ILE A 268 -5.19 15.30 16.95
CA ILE A 268 -5.48 15.03 15.54
C ILE A 268 -5.97 13.59 15.37
N GLY A 269 -5.32 12.64 16.05
CA GLY A 269 -5.75 11.25 16.07
C GLY A 269 -7.19 11.11 16.55
N ASP A 270 -7.59 11.88 17.56
CA ASP A 270 -8.94 11.90 18.10
C ASP A 270 -9.94 12.38 17.05
N LYS A 271 -9.66 13.47 16.33
CA LYS A 271 -10.54 13.93 15.24
C LYS A 271 -10.74 12.91 14.13
N ILE A 272 -9.70 12.15 13.80
CA ILE A 272 -9.78 11.10 12.78
C ILE A 272 -10.64 9.93 13.27
N LEU A 273 -10.47 9.53 14.54
CA LEU A 273 -11.28 8.49 15.16
C LEU A 273 -12.74 8.93 15.29
N GLU A 274 -12.99 10.18 15.70
CA GLU A 274 -14.33 10.78 15.73
C GLU A 274 -14.97 10.74 14.34
N LYS A 275 -14.26 11.21 13.30
CA LYS A 275 -14.77 11.17 11.92
C LYS A 275 -15.10 9.75 11.47
N TYR A 276 -14.29 8.77 11.86
CA TYR A 276 -14.53 7.38 11.53
C TYR A 276 -15.79 6.83 12.23
N VAL A 277 -15.99 7.14 13.52
CA VAL A 277 -17.20 6.77 14.25
C VAL A 277 -18.44 7.42 13.63
N THR A 278 -18.39 8.72 13.31
CA THR A 278 -19.50 9.40 12.63
C THR A 278 -19.82 8.74 11.29
N GLN A 279 -18.81 8.37 10.49
CA GLN A 279 -19.05 7.64 9.24
C GLN A 279 -19.69 6.27 9.46
N GLN A 280 -19.30 5.55 10.51
CA GLN A 280 -19.96 4.28 10.85
C GLN A 280 -21.44 4.50 11.17
N ILE A 281 -21.76 5.53 11.95
CA ILE A 281 -23.14 5.88 12.31
C ILE A 281 -23.93 6.29 11.06
N ASP A 282 -23.39 7.18 10.22
CA ASP A 282 -24.06 7.67 9.00
C ASP A 282 -24.30 6.55 7.96
N SER A 283 -23.47 5.50 7.99
CA SER A 283 -23.59 4.34 7.09
C SER A 283 -24.62 3.30 7.56
N LEU A 284 -25.24 3.50 8.73
CA LEU A 284 -26.19 2.54 9.29
C LEU A 284 -27.49 2.49 8.47
N PRO A 285 -28.15 1.31 8.42
CA PRO A 285 -29.49 1.22 7.87
C PRO A 285 -30.47 2.04 8.71
N ASP A 286 -31.50 2.58 8.07
CA ASP A 286 -32.46 3.47 8.70
C ASP A 286 -33.08 2.83 9.96
N GLY A 287 -32.80 3.45 11.11
CA GLY A 287 -33.29 3.03 12.43
C GLY A 287 -32.70 1.76 13.02
N ALA A 288 -31.71 1.13 12.40
CA ALA A 288 -31.22 -0.20 12.77
C ALA A 288 -29.69 -0.25 12.91
N VAL A 289 -29.20 -1.18 13.72
CA VAL A 289 -27.77 -1.44 13.89
C VAL A 289 -27.52 -2.92 14.13
N ASP A 290 -26.78 -3.56 13.23
CA ASP A 290 -26.51 -4.99 13.34
C ASP A 290 -25.39 -5.29 14.36
N CYS A 291 -24.38 -4.41 14.45
CA CYS A 291 -23.17 -4.62 15.27
C CYS A 291 -22.85 -3.40 16.15
N PRO A 292 -23.67 -3.09 17.18
CA PRO A 292 -23.45 -1.92 18.04
C PRO A 292 -22.15 -2.00 18.85
N GLU A 293 -21.63 -3.20 19.11
CA GLU A 293 -20.37 -3.43 19.83
C GLU A 293 -19.17 -2.81 19.12
N LEU A 294 -19.16 -2.84 17.78
CA LEU A 294 -18.08 -2.28 16.97
C LEU A 294 -18.01 -0.76 17.14
N ILE A 295 -19.16 -0.08 17.03
CA ILE A 295 -19.26 1.37 17.18
C ILE A 295 -18.92 1.77 18.61
N ALA A 296 -19.42 1.02 19.60
CA ALA A 296 -19.10 1.25 21.01
C ALA A 296 -17.60 1.13 21.29
N TYR A 297 -16.94 0.12 20.72
CA TYR A 297 -15.48 -0.03 20.83
C TYR A 297 -14.74 1.19 20.27
N TYR A 298 -15.00 1.60 19.02
CA TYR A 298 -14.31 2.77 18.47
C TYR A 298 -14.64 4.06 19.20
N THR A 299 -15.88 4.22 19.65
CA THR A 299 -16.27 5.36 20.50
C THR A 299 -15.44 5.38 21.78
N SER A 300 -15.20 4.24 22.44
CA SER A 300 -14.36 4.21 23.65
C SER A 300 -12.91 4.67 23.45
N THR A 301 -12.44 4.73 22.19
CA THR A 301 -11.07 5.17 21.86
C THR A 301 -10.90 6.68 21.71
N VAL A 302 -11.99 7.46 21.68
CA VAL A 302 -11.94 8.93 21.62
C VAL A 302 -12.02 9.56 23.02
N PRO A 303 -11.71 10.85 23.20
CA PRO A 303 -11.80 11.52 24.50
C PRO A 303 -13.22 11.47 25.08
N VAL A 304 -13.32 11.30 26.41
CA VAL A 304 -14.60 11.07 27.14
C VAL A 304 -15.70 12.06 26.78
N GLU A 305 -15.38 13.35 26.64
CA GLU A 305 -16.35 14.39 26.27
C GLU A 305 -17.00 14.14 24.90
N ARG A 306 -16.21 13.60 23.96
CA ARG A 306 -16.64 13.31 22.60
C ARG A 306 -17.34 11.96 22.50
N GLN A 307 -16.98 11.00 23.36
CA GLN A 307 -17.71 9.73 23.49
C GLN A 307 -19.19 9.97 23.74
N ILE A 308 -19.50 10.88 24.68
CA ILE A 308 -20.87 11.16 25.08
C ILE A 308 -21.70 11.66 23.89
N VAL A 309 -21.15 12.60 23.12
CA VAL A 309 -21.80 13.21 21.96
C VAL A 309 -22.00 12.21 20.82
N LEU A 310 -20.95 11.49 20.43
CA LEU A 310 -21.02 10.50 19.35
C LEU A 310 -21.98 9.36 19.67
N TYR A 311 -21.97 8.89 20.92
CA TYR A 311 -22.87 7.81 21.32
C TYR A 311 -24.31 8.29 21.43
N ALA A 312 -24.54 9.57 21.76
CA ALA A 312 -25.87 10.18 21.67
C ALA A 312 -26.36 10.32 20.21
N GLU A 313 -25.46 10.58 19.25
CA GLU A 313 -25.78 10.58 17.81
C GLU A 313 -26.19 9.18 17.33
N LEU A 314 -25.46 8.13 17.76
CA LEU A 314 -25.87 6.75 17.51
C LEU A 314 -27.27 6.47 18.06
N MET A 315 -27.55 6.83 19.31
CA MET A 315 -28.87 6.67 19.92
C MET A 315 -29.99 7.43 19.17
N ASP A 316 -29.68 8.62 18.65
CA ASP A 316 -30.63 9.41 17.85
C ASP A 316 -30.94 8.73 16.50
N HIS A 317 -29.97 8.03 15.90
CA HIS A 317 -30.14 7.27 14.66
C HIS A 317 -31.01 6.01 14.87
N ILE A 318 -31.00 5.40 16.05
CA ILE A 318 -31.73 4.15 16.33
C ILE A 318 -33.15 4.42 16.83
N HIS A 319 -34.12 4.33 15.93
CA HIS A 319 -35.55 4.49 16.25
C HIS A 319 -36.32 3.16 16.38
N LYS A 320 -35.78 2.03 15.92
CA LYS A 320 -36.41 0.71 16.10
C LYS A 320 -36.07 0.13 17.47
N SER A 321 -37.09 -0.18 18.28
CA SER A 321 -36.94 -0.62 19.69
C SER A 321 -36.10 -1.90 19.84
N GLU A 322 -36.21 -2.85 18.91
CA GLU A 322 -35.50 -4.15 18.98
C GLU A 322 -33.97 -4.05 19.03
N TYR A 323 -33.38 -2.95 18.55
CA TYR A 323 -31.94 -2.74 18.54
C TYR A 323 -31.42 -1.97 19.77
N ARG A 324 -32.31 -1.34 20.54
CA ARG A 324 -31.94 -0.36 21.59
C ARG A 324 -31.27 -1.02 22.79
N GLU A 325 -31.76 -2.17 23.22
CA GLU A 325 -31.14 -2.94 24.31
C GLU A 325 -29.70 -3.36 23.95
N GLY A 326 -29.48 -3.76 22.68
CA GLY A 326 -28.16 -4.09 22.16
C GLY A 326 -27.20 -2.91 22.21
N VAL A 327 -27.65 -1.71 21.81
CA VAL A 327 -26.86 -0.46 21.92
C VAL A 327 -26.49 -0.17 23.38
N VAL A 328 -27.46 -0.18 24.30
CA VAL A 328 -27.18 0.09 25.73
C VAL A 328 -26.15 -0.90 26.28
N LYS A 329 -26.31 -2.19 26.00
CA LYS A 329 -25.38 -3.24 26.45
C LYS A 329 -23.97 -3.06 25.86
N ALA A 330 -23.87 -2.72 24.58
CA ALA A 330 -22.61 -2.48 23.90
C ALA A 330 -21.85 -1.30 24.52
N GLY A 331 -22.53 -0.18 24.78
CA GLY A 331 -21.92 1.02 25.37
C GLY A 331 -21.41 0.76 26.79
N LEU A 332 -22.21 0.08 27.62
CA LEU A 332 -21.80 -0.32 28.97
C LEU A 332 -20.58 -1.25 28.95
N SER A 333 -20.54 -2.20 28.00
CA SER A 333 -19.43 -3.14 27.86
C SER A 333 -18.14 -2.47 27.40
N ALA A 334 -18.25 -1.42 26.57
CA ALA A 334 -17.12 -0.62 26.10
C ALA A 334 -16.66 0.46 27.10
N GLY A 335 -17.39 0.65 28.21
CA GLY A 335 -17.07 1.64 29.23
C GLY A 335 -17.48 3.08 28.88
N VAL A 336 -18.39 3.27 27.91
CA VAL A 336 -18.96 4.58 27.57
C VAL A 336 -20.03 4.95 28.61
N ASP A 337 -20.12 6.24 28.98
CA ASP A 337 -21.20 6.73 29.85
C ASP A 337 -22.53 6.82 29.09
N VAL A 338 -23.20 5.67 28.98
CA VAL A 338 -24.49 5.51 28.31
C VAL A 338 -25.57 6.41 28.92
N SER A 339 -25.51 6.66 30.24
CA SER A 339 -26.49 7.51 30.93
C SER A 339 -26.34 8.97 30.51
N ALA A 340 -25.11 9.48 30.43
CA ALA A 340 -24.84 10.82 29.94
C ALA A 340 -25.22 10.97 28.47
N SER A 341 -24.90 9.98 27.63
CA SER A 341 -25.29 9.99 26.21
C SER A 341 -26.80 9.98 26.02
N ALA A 342 -27.54 9.17 26.78
CA ALA A 342 -29.00 9.15 26.74
C ALA A 342 -29.59 10.51 27.10
N ARG A 343 -29.07 11.19 28.15
CA ARG A 343 -29.49 12.55 28.51
C ARG A 343 -29.24 13.56 27.38
N VAL A 344 -28.09 13.46 26.69
CA VAL A 344 -27.78 14.32 25.54
C VAL A 344 -28.74 14.04 24.37
N ALA A 345 -29.03 12.77 24.07
CA ALA A 345 -29.99 12.38 23.03
C ALA A 345 -31.41 12.88 23.33
N ILE A 346 -31.87 12.75 24.58
CA ILE A 346 -33.17 13.26 25.04
C ILE A 346 -33.21 14.79 24.89
N LYS A 347 -32.18 15.50 25.37
CA LYS A 347 -32.10 16.96 25.27
C LYS A 347 -32.11 17.43 23.81
N LYS A 348 -31.42 16.72 22.92
CA LYS A 348 -31.43 16.99 21.47
C LYS A 348 -32.85 16.84 20.92
N ALA A 349 -33.52 15.73 21.21
CA ALA A 349 -34.89 15.47 20.74
C ALA A 349 -35.90 16.53 21.26
N ILE A 350 -35.76 16.99 22.52
CA ILE A 350 -36.59 18.09 23.07
C ILE A 350 -36.28 19.42 22.36
N THR A 351 -35.02 19.70 22.07
CA THR A 351 -34.62 20.94 21.39
C THR A 351 -35.15 20.97 19.95
N ASP A 352 -35.13 19.83 19.25
CA ASP A 352 -35.70 19.67 17.91
C ASP A 352 -37.21 20.02 17.90
N ILE A 353 -37.95 19.63 18.94
CA ILE A 353 -39.34 20.07 19.17
C ILE A 353 -39.40 21.59 19.32
N GLN A 354 -38.66 22.17 20.27
CA GLN A 354 -38.76 23.60 20.59
C GLN A 354 -38.44 24.50 19.40
N GLN A 355 -37.47 24.13 18.56
CA GLN A 355 -37.15 24.86 17.32
C GLN A 355 -38.22 24.66 16.25
N GLY A 356 -38.80 23.46 16.13
CA GLY A 356 -39.91 23.17 15.23
C GLY A 356 -41.19 23.95 15.57
N TYR A 357 -41.41 24.24 16.86
CA TYR A 357 -42.54 25.00 17.37
C TYR A 357 -42.30 26.52 17.47
N GLY A 358 -41.16 27.03 16.98
CA GLY A 358 -40.71 28.43 17.02
C GLY A 358 -41.53 29.41 17.86
N ASN A 359 -41.07 29.73 19.09
CA ASN A 359 -41.60 30.81 19.97
C ASN A 359 -43.11 31.08 19.84
N LEU A 360 -43.93 30.03 19.85
CA LEU A 360 -45.39 30.19 19.85
C LEU A 360 -45.83 30.53 21.27
N ASP A 361 -46.24 31.79 21.44
CA ASP A 361 -46.98 32.27 22.60
C ASP A 361 -48.10 31.28 22.94
N LEU A 362 -48.14 30.90 24.23
CA LEU A 362 -49.07 29.98 24.87
C LEU A 362 -50.54 30.38 24.61
N THR A 363 -51.07 30.02 23.45
CA THR A 363 -52.52 30.09 23.18
C THR A 363 -52.99 28.68 22.88
N PHE A 364 -53.44 28.02 23.94
CA PHE A 364 -53.94 26.66 23.94
C PHE A 364 -55.28 26.59 23.21
N THR A 365 -55.26 26.47 21.89
CA THR A 365 -56.43 26.08 21.09
C THR A 365 -56.17 24.72 20.45
N GLN A 366 -56.83 23.71 21.00
CA GLN A 366 -56.94 22.36 20.43
C GLN A 366 -57.48 22.44 18.99
N THR A 367 -56.59 22.42 18.01
CA THR A 367 -56.99 22.17 16.62
C THR A 367 -55.83 21.56 15.86
N THR A 368 -56.00 20.27 15.51
CA THR A 368 -55.24 19.51 14.50
C THR A 368 -53.71 19.59 14.60
N ALA A 369 -53.13 18.70 15.43
CA ALA A 369 -51.70 18.39 15.37
C ALA A 369 -51.31 18.01 13.93
N VAL A 370 -50.38 18.75 13.35
CA VAL A 370 -49.83 18.49 12.02
C VAL A 370 -49.11 17.13 12.07
N GLU A 371 -49.11 16.32 11.00
CA GLU A 371 -48.44 14.99 11.02
C GLU A 371 -46.96 15.06 11.44
N LYS A 372 -46.29 16.19 11.15
CA LYS A 372 -44.92 16.50 11.62
C LYS A 372 -44.80 16.62 13.14
N ASP A 373 -45.86 17.06 13.82
CA ASP A 373 -45.88 17.19 15.28
C ASP A 373 -45.91 15.80 15.94
N LYS A 374 -46.64 14.86 15.33
CA LYS A 374 -46.72 13.47 15.83
C LYS A 374 -45.38 12.74 15.74
N THR A 375 -44.61 12.96 14.67
CA THR A 375 -43.30 12.31 14.49
C THR A 375 -42.26 12.86 15.45
N LEU A 376 -42.27 14.17 15.71
CA LEU A 376 -41.39 14.82 16.69
C LEU A 376 -41.71 14.38 18.13
N ILE A 377 -43.00 14.36 18.50
CA ILE A 377 -43.43 13.86 19.83
C ILE A 377 -43.07 12.38 19.99
N ALA A 378 -43.29 11.56 18.96
CA ALA A 378 -42.89 10.15 18.98
C ALA A 378 -41.37 9.98 19.16
N LYS A 379 -40.56 10.85 18.54
CA LYS A 379 -39.09 10.85 18.70
C LYS A 379 -38.68 11.11 20.16
N VAL A 380 -39.33 12.04 20.85
CA VAL A 380 -39.01 12.33 22.26
C VAL A 380 -39.51 11.25 23.21
N ILE A 381 -40.71 10.71 22.98
CA ILE A 381 -41.18 9.54 23.75
C ILE A 381 -40.21 8.37 23.58
N SER A 382 -39.76 8.14 22.34
CA SER A 382 -38.79 7.11 22.03
C SER A 382 -37.43 7.38 22.68
N SER A 383 -36.97 8.63 22.77
CA SER A 383 -35.67 8.92 23.41
C SER A 383 -35.67 8.67 24.93
N LEU A 384 -36.82 8.74 25.60
CA LEU A 384 -36.93 8.39 27.03
C LEU A 384 -36.73 6.89 27.30
N GLU A 385 -37.01 6.04 26.30
CA GLU A 385 -36.79 4.59 26.41
C GLU A 385 -35.32 4.28 26.73
N TRP A 386 -34.37 5.08 26.25
CA TRP A 386 -32.95 4.91 26.51
C TRP A 386 -32.61 4.88 28.00
N LEU A 387 -33.22 5.74 28.81
CA LEU A 387 -33.00 5.73 30.26
C LEU A 387 -33.72 4.55 30.94
N SER A 388 -34.88 4.11 30.43
CA SER A 388 -35.58 2.95 30.99
C SER A 388 -34.84 1.62 30.82
N LEU A 389 -33.98 1.53 29.79
CA LEU A 389 -33.13 0.38 29.55
C LEU A 389 -31.91 0.32 30.48
N ILE A 390 -31.66 1.37 31.27
CA ILE A 390 -30.52 1.46 32.20
C ILE A 390 -31.05 1.27 33.62
N SER A 391 -30.65 0.17 34.27
CA SER A 391 -31.22 -0.25 35.56
C SER A 391 -31.09 0.78 36.69
N ASN A 392 -30.05 1.62 36.67
CA ASN A 392 -29.83 2.66 37.69
C ASN A 392 -30.42 4.04 37.33
N GLN A 393 -31.08 4.19 36.17
CA GLN A 393 -31.69 5.44 35.72
C GLN A 393 -33.23 5.38 35.67
N LEU A 394 -33.85 4.31 36.20
CA LEU A 394 -35.30 4.13 36.18
C LEU A 394 -36.06 5.27 36.89
N GLU A 395 -35.54 5.78 38.00
CA GLU A 395 -36.15 6.92 38.72
C GLU A 395 -36.10 8.20 37.90
N GLU A 396 -34.95 8.49 37.26
CA GLU A 396 -34.78 9.64 36.38
C GLU A 396 -35.69 9.53 35.15
N ALA A 397 -35.77 8.34 34.54
CA ALA A 397 -36.66 8.07 33.41
C ALA A 397 -38.13 8.37 33.76
N LEU A 398 -38.62 7.86 34.90
CA LEU A 398 -39.98 8.12 35.37
C LEU A 398 -40.24 9.61 35.64
N TRP A 399 -39.26 10.30 36.22
CA TRP A 399 -39.37 11.73 36.49
C TRP A 399 -39.46 12.55 35.19
N LEU A 400 -38.61 12.25 34.20
CA LEU A 400 -38.63 12.92 32.89
C LEU A 400 -39.89 12.60 32.10
N SER A 401 -40.40 11.36 32.14
CA SER A 401 -41.70 11.01 31.54
C SER A 401 -42.84 11.82 32.16
N ASN A 402 -42.85 11.97 33.50
CA ASN A 402 -43.85 12.79 34.18
C ASN A 402 -43.71 14.28 33.85
N ALA A 403 -42.49 14.79 33.69
CA ALA A 403 -42.23 16.16 33.30
C ALA A 403 -42.68 16.47 31.87
N MET A 404 -42.63 15.50 30.97
CA MET A 404 -43.11 15.62 29.58
C MET A 404 -44.64 15.64 29.44
N ILE A 405 -45.36 14.97 30.34
CA ILE A 405 -46.83 14.89 30.32
C ILE A 405 -47.46 16.19 30.86
N ARG A 406 -46.74 16.90 31.75
CA ARG A 406 -47.14 18.17 32.34
C ARG A 406 -46.83 19.32 31.39
#